data_AF-A0ABD0RHS6-F1
#
_entry.id   AF-A0ABD0RHS6-F1
#
_cell.length_a   1.000
_cell.length_b   1.000
_cell.length_c   1.000
_cell.angle_alpha   90.00
_cell.angle_beta   90.00
_cell.angle_gamma   90.00
#
_symmetry.space_group_name_H-M   'P 1'
#
loop_
_entity.id
_entity.type
_entity.pdbx_description
1 polymer ?
#
loop_
_entity_poly.entity_id
_entity_poly.type
_entity_poly.pdbx_seq_one_letter_code
_entity_poly.pdbx_strand_id
1 'polypeptide(L)' 'GGQFVAYLPLDPKGRSLLPCLEKAFNQGLTFTISSSKKAGGDAKVTWGWIPHKTKVDGGKSG' A
#
# COMPACT_ATOMS: atom_id res chain seq x y z
N GLY A 1 -11.58 7.23 -6.37
CA GLY A 1 -10.38 6.61 -5.79
C GLY A 1 -9.17 6.99 -6.62
N GLY A 2 -7.95 6.81 -6.09
CA GLY A 2 -6.71 7.04 -6.82
C GLY A 2 -6.06 5.75 -7.32
N GLN A 3 -5.06 5.85 -8.18
CA GLN A 3 -4.20 4.72 -8.55
C GLN A 3 -3.11 4.53 -7.49
N PHE A 4 -2.95 3.29 -7.02
CA PHE A 4 -1.89 2.89 -6.08
C PHE A 4 -1.00 1.86 -6.75
N VAL A 5 0.30 2.15 -6.85
CA VAL A 5 1.29 1.27 -7.48
C VAL A 5 2.39 0.98 -6.47
N ALA A 6 2.75 -0.30 -6.35
CA ALA A 6 3.84 -0.77 -5.52
C ALA A 6 4.70 -1.78 -6.28
N TYR A 7 5.96 -1.90 -5.89
CA TYR A 7 6.95 -2.71 -6.58
C TYR A 7 7.55 -3.76 -5.65
N LEU A 8 7.75 -4.96 -6.18
CA LEU A 8 8.50 -6.03 -5.55
C LEU A 8 9.63 -6.50 -6.48
N PRO A 9 10.78 -6.93 -5.95
CA PRO A 9 11.80 -7.59 -6.73
C PRO A 9 11.25 -8.85 -7.40
N LEU A 10 11.68 -9.12 -8.63
CA LEU A 10 11.32 -10.34 -9.36
C LEU A 10 12.22 -11.53 -8.97
N ASP A 11 12.46 -11.71 -7.67
CA ASP A 11 13.24 -12.81 -7.11
C ASP A 11 12.31 -13.78 -6.32
N PRO A 12 12.79 -14.97 -5.92
CA PRO A 12 11.97 -15.93 -5.18
C PRO A 12 11.36 -15.37 -3.89
N LYS A 13 12.08 -14.48 -3.19
CA LYS A 13 11.61 -13.86 -1.94
C LYS A 13 10.51 -12.85 -2.23
N GLY A 14 10.68 -11.98 -3.22
CA GLY A 14 9.64 -11.04 -3.67
C GLY A 14 8.40 -11.75 -4.17
N ARG A 15 8.57 -12.79 -4.99
CA ARG A 15 7.45 -13.63 -5.48
C ARG A 15 6.69 -14.33 -4.36
N SER A 16 7.38 -14.79 -3.32
CA SER A 16 6.72 -15.43 -2.16
C SER A 16 5.80 -14.51 -1.37
N LEU A 17 5.93 -13.18 -1.51
CA LEU A 17 5.07 -12.20 -0.85
C LEU A 17 3.74 -11.98 -1.59
N LEU A 18 3.67 -12.30 -2.89
CA LEU A 18 2.49 -12.02 -3.70
C LEU A 18 1.19 -12.65 -3.14
N PRO A 19 1.17 -13.95 -2.74
CA PRO A 19 -0.03 -14.55 -2.16
C PRO A 19 -0.45 -13.89 -0.83
N CYS A 20 0.52 -13.41 -0.04
CA CYS A 20 0.24 -12.72 1.22
C CYS A 20 -0.42 -11.36 0.97
N LEU A 21 0.05 -10.61 -0.03
CA LEU A 21 -0.52 -9.31 -0.41
C LEU A 21 -1.92 -9.47 -1.03
N GLU A 22 -2.11 -10.48 -1.88
CA GLU A 22 -3.44 -10.83 -2.42
C GLU A 22 -4.42 -11.17 -1.28
N LYS A 23 -3.99 -12.00 -0.31
CA LYS A 23 -4.79 -12.32 0.87
C LYS A 23 -5.11 -11.08 1.69
N ALA A 24 -4.13 -10.20 1.95
CA ALA A 24 -4.33 -8.97 2.69
C ALA A 24 -5.33 -8.03 1.98
N PHE A 25 -5.25 -7.93 0.65
CA PHE A 25 -6.20 -7.16 -0.15
C PHE A 25 -7.61 -7.71 -0.04
N ASN A 26 -7.78 -9.02 -0.21
CA ASN A 26 -9.07 -9.69 -0.08
C ASN A 26 -9.67 -9.59 1.33
N GLN A 27 -8.81 -9.46 2.36
CA GLN A 27 -9.21 -9.26 3.75
C GLN A 27 -9.41 -7.78 4.12
N GLY A 28 -9.26 -6.84 3.19
CA GLY A 28 -9.43 -5.41 3.45
C GLY A 28 -8.32 -4.78 4.30
N LEU A 29 -7.14 -5.40 4.38
CA LEU A 29 -6.02 -4.94 5.19
C LEU A 29 -5.06 -3.99 4.45
N THR A 30 -5.14 -3.93 3.12
CA THR A 30 -4.21 -3.16 2.27
C THR A 30 -4.46 -1.65 2.34
N PHE A 31 -5.70 -1.23 2.52
CA PHE A 31 -6.11 0.18 2.48
C PHE A 31 -6.95 0.55 3.70
N THR A 32 -6.97 1.84 4.03
CA THR A 32 -7.87 2.42 5.02
C THR A 32 -8.48 3.71 4.49
N ILE A 33 -9.57 4.16 5.11
CA ILE A 33 -10.15 5.48 4.82
C ILE A 33 -9.63 6.44 5.88
N SER A 34 -8.86 7.44 5.43
CA SER A 34 -8.44 8.54 6.28
C SER A 34 -9.40 9.72 6.10
N SER A 35 -9.94 10.22 7.21
CA SER A 35 -10.64 11.51 7.25
C SER A 35 -9.84 12.47 8.13
N SER A 36 -9.38 13.58 7.54
CA SER A 36 -8.68 14.61 8.30
C SER A 36 -9.68 15.52 8.98
N LYS A 37 -9.85 15.40 10.31
CA LYS A 37 -10.72 16.31 11.09
C LYS A 37 -10.29 17.79 11.01
N LYS A 38 -9.03 18.07 10.69
CA LYS A 38 -8.45 19.43 10.73
C LYS A 38 -8.62 20.27 9.46
N ALA A 39 -9.06 19.70 8.33
CA ALA A 39 -8.97 20.39 7.04
C ALA A 39 -10.24 20.35 6.18
N GLY A 40 -11.42 20.04 6.76
CA GLY A 40 -12.68 19.97 5.99
C GLY A 40 -12.63 19.03 4.78
N GLY A 41 -11.63 18.14 4.72
CA GLY A 41 -11.29 17.36 3.54
C GLY A 41 -12.10 16.08 3.49
N ASP A 42 -12.64 15.80 2.31
CA ASP A 42 -13.35 14.56 2.01
C ASP A 42 -12.55 13.32 2.44
N ALA A 43 -13.28 12.28 2.83
CA ALA A 43 -12.70 10.99 3.14
C ALA A 43 -11.92 10.45 1.94
N LYS A 44 -10.65 10.05 2.14
CA LYS A 44 -9.78 9.53 1.08
C LYS A 44 -9.26 8.15 1.43
N VAL A 45 -9.14 7.31 0.41
CA VAL A 45 -8.45 6.03 0.51
C VAL A 45 -6.96 6.30 0.67
N THR A 46 -6.33 5.67 1.64
CA THR A 46 -4.88 5.71 1.87
C THR A 46 -4.34 4.30 2.11
N TRP A 47 -3.03 4.10 2.03
CA TRP A 47 -2.40 2.85 2.45
C TRP A 47 -2.79 2.49 3.88
N GLY A 48 -3.00 1.20 4.12
CA GLY A 48 -3.14 0.63 5.45
C GLY A 48 -1.79 0.46 6.14
N TRP A 49 -1.75 -0.43 7.13
CA TRP A 49 -0.56 -0.66 7.95
C TRP A 49 0.53 -1.48 7.27
N ILE A 50 0.25 -2.04 6.10
CA ILE A 50 1.23 -2.81 5.31
C ILE A 50 2.10 -1.81 4.54
N PRO A 51 3.43 -1.78 4.77
CA PRO A 51 4.31 -0.87 4.06
C PRO A 51 4.46 -1.30 2.60
N HIS A 52 4.40 -0.32 1.69
CA HIS A 52 4.54 -0.54 0.25
C HIS A 52 5.71 0.28 -0.30
N LYS A 53 6.46 -0.32 -1.22
CA LYS A 53 7.51 0.40 -1.97
C LYS A 53 6.88 1.00 -3.22
N THR A 54 6.65 2.32 -3.21
CA THR A 54 5.99 3.06 -4.31
C THR A 54 6.97 3.68 -5.31
N LYS A 55 8.28 3.56 -5.06
CA LYS A 55 9.36 3.98 -5.96
C LYS A 55 10.37 2.86 -6.11
N VAL A 56 10.90 2.68 -7.32
CA VAL A 56 11.90 1.64 -7.62
C VAL A 56 13.30 2.09 -7.17
N ASP A 57 13.55 3.39 -7.20
CA ASP A 57 14.79 4.07 -6.83
C ASP A 57 14.70 4.74 -5.44
N GLY A 58 15.80 5.35 -4.99
CA GLY A 58 15.80 6.23 -3.80
C GLY A 58 15.88 5.55 -2.42
N GLY A 59 16.17 4.24 -2.34
CA GLY A 59 16.40 3.57 -1.06
C GLY A 59 15.14 3.50 -0.17
N LYS A 60 15.30 3.49 1.15
CA LYS A 60 14.18 3.36 2.11
C LYS A 60 13.51 4.73 2.26
N SER A 61 12.41 4.95 1.54
CA SER A 61 11.50 6.07 1.81
C SER A 61 10.60 5.66 2.98
N GLY A 62 10.76 6.37 4.11
CA GLY A 62 10.02 6.14 5.35
C GLY A 62 8.53 6.43 5.24
#